data_AF-A0A4U1IMS7-F1
#
_entry.id   AF-A0A4U1IMS7-F1
#
_cell.length_a   1.000
_cell.length_b   1.000
_cell.length_c   1.000
_cell.angle_alpha   90.00
_cell.angle_beta   90.00
_cell.angle_gamma   90.00
#
_symmetry.space_group_name_H-M   'P 1'
#
loop_
_entity.id
_entity.type
_entity.pdbx_description
1 polymer ?
#
loop_
_entity_poly.entity_id
_entity_poly.type
_entity_poly.pdbx_seq_one_letter_code
_entity_poly.pdbx_strand_id
1 'polypeptide(L)'
;MAIVPGGAWAQSAPPAAGQPQKPGIEAAPHGGRSGRPGEGPGGAARRPGEPERPGEPQGKPPGEPQGKPGDTLRPGPPDAGAPAAPRREDDTGRAARRKAQVDKERPAVEASLQRRPMDEALQQEMKHHAERIARLERIQKLAEQSGDTATAERAKKILEQENTRYSKFIQARK
;
A
#
# COMPACT_ATOMS: atom_id res chain seq x y z
N MET A 1 31.83 29.80 66.25
CA MET A 1 30.82 30.86 66.05
C MET A 1 30.79 31.24 64.58
N ALA A 2 29.61 31.24 64.00
CA ALA A 2 29.34 31.44 62.58
C ALA A 2 29.21 32.94 62.24
N ILE A 3 29.71 33.35 61.07
CA ILE A 3 29.28 34.57 60.39
C ILE A 3 29.18 34.26 58.90
N VAL A 4 27.97 34.42 58.36
CA VAL A 4 27.58 34.33 56.95
C VAL A 4 27.56 35.75 56.36
N PRO A 5 28.11 35.97 55.16
CA PRO A 5 27.57 36.95 54.22
C PRO A 5 27.17 36.23 52.92
N GLY A 6 25.98 36.39 52.35
CA GLY A 6 25.32 37.66 52.03
C GLY A 6 25.59 38.00 50.56
N GLY A 7 24.95 37.28 49.63
CA GLY A 7 25.14 37.42 48.19
C GLY A 7 23.80 37.55 47.46
N ALA A 8 23.72 38.54 46.59
CA ALA A 8 22.52 39.24 46.16
C ALA A 8 21.51 38.43 45.33
N TRP A 9 20.25 38.77 45.54
CA TRP A 9 19.08 38.29 44.81
C TRP A 9 18.98 39.02 43.48
N ALA A 10 19.20 38.31 42.36
CA ALA A 10 18.88 38.82 41.04
C ALA A 10 17.38 38.60 40.76
N GLN A 11 16.60 39.68 40.88
CA GLN A 11 15.22 39.74 40.40
C GLN A 11 15.24 39.76 38.87
N SER A 12 14.80 38.68 38.24
CA SER A 12 14.45 38.67 36.81
C SER A 12 12.97 38.99 36.70
N ALA A 13 12.65 40.14 36.10
CA ALA A 13 11.29 40.62 35.89
C ALA A 13 10.57 39.81 34.79
N PRO A 14 9.24 39.61 34.89
CA PRO A 14 8.45 38.96 33.85
C PRO A 14 8.18 39.91 32.67
N PRO A 15 8.20 39.43 31.40
CA PRO A 15 7.70 40.22 30.29
C PRO A 15 6.18 40.40 30.38
N ALA A 16 5.77 41.63 30.12
CA ALA A 16 4.45 42.20 30.31
C ALA A 16 3.33 41.55 29.48
N ALA A 17 2.15 41.58 30.07
CA ALA A 17 0.87 41.30 29.46
C ALA A 17 0.53 42.30 28.33
N GLY A 18 0.06 41.76 27.20
CA GLY A 18 -0.64 42.48 26.15
C GLY A 18 -1.75 41.59 25.57
N GLN A 19 -2.97 41.78 26.05
CA GLN A 19 -4.25 41.26 25.51
C GLN A 19 -4.57 41.91 24.12
N PRO A 20 -5.69 41.63 23.40
CA PRO A 20 -6.80 40.71 23.64
C PRO A 20 -7.21 39.83 22.43
N GLN A 21 -8.16 38.96 22.74
CA GLN A 21 -8.91 38.01 21.94
C GLN A 21 -9.51 38.59 20.64
N LYS A 22 -9.52 37.79 19.56
CA LYS A 22 -10.44 37.98 18.44
C LYS A 22 -11.76 37.25 18.75
N PRO A 23 -12.93 37.90 18.57
CA PRO A 23 -14.24 37.34 18.85
C PRO A 23 -14.65 36.30 17.79
N GLY A 24 -15.58 35.44 18.22
CA GLY A 24 -16.01 34.23 17.53
C GLY A 24 -16.60 34.44 16.14
N ILE A 25 -16.35 33.44 15.29
CA ILE A 25 -17.20 33.18 14.13
C ILE A 25 -18.37 32.37 14.67
N GLU A 26 -19.50 33.06 14.79
CA GLU A 26 -20.79 32.50 15.16
C GLU A 26 -21.14 31.33 14.24
N ALA A 27 -21.50 30.21 14.88
CA ALA A 27 -22.42 29.27 14.29
C ALA A 27 -23.78 29.95 14.14
N ALA A 28 -24.30 29.98 12.92
CA ALA A 28 -25.69 30.28 12.64
C ALA A 28 -26.24 29.27 11.61
N PRO A 29 -27.57 29.01 11.63
CA PRO A 29 -28.12 27.67 11.59
C PRO A 29 -28.81 27.28 10.26
N HIS A 30 -29.28 26.03 10.22
CA HIS A 30 -30.26 25.41 9.32
C HIS A 30 -31.17 26.33 8.49
N GLY A 31 -31.48 25.92 7.26
CA GLY A 31 -32.78 26.23 6.66
C GLY A 31 -32.77 26.24 5.14
N GLY A 32 -33.54 25.34 4.54
CA GLY A 32 -33.57 25.09 3.11
C GLY A 32 -34.00 26.28 2.26
N ARG A 33 -33.54 26.27 1.00
CA ARG A 33 -34.31 26.83 -0.10
C ARG A 33 -34.37 25.81 -1.24
N SER A 34 -35.50 25.14 -1.27
CA SER A 34 -36.15 24.59 -2.46
C SER A 34 -35.95 25.49 -3.67
N GLY A 35 -35.47 24.93 -4.79
CA GLY A 35 -35.26 25.68 -6.02
C GLY A 35 -34.83 24.84 -7.22
N ARG A 36 -35.59 23.80 -7.56
CA ARG A 36 -35.83 23.39 -8.96
C ARG A 36 -37.33 23.64 -9.18
N PRO A 37 -37.79 24.23 -10.30
CA PRO A 37 -37.55 23.68 -11.64
C PRO A 37 -37.46 24.72 -12.79
N GLY A 38 -36.95 24.28 -13.95
CA GLY A 38 -37.51 24.67 -15.26
C GLY A 38 -36.92 25.90 -15.99
N GLU A 39 -36.48 25.64 -17.23
CA GLU A 39 -36.49 26.54 -18.42
C GLU A 39 -35.48 27.71 -18.43
N GLY A 40 -34.33 27.65 -19.10
CA GLY A 40 -34.10 27.66 -20.57
C GLY A 40 -33.52 29.05 -20.99
N PRO A 41 -32.97 29.32 -22.20
CA PRO A 41 -32.57 28.49 -23.34
C PRO A 41 -31.11 28.76 -23.83
N GLY A 42 -30.61 27.91 -24.73
CA GLY A 42 -29.76 28.32 -25.88
C GLY A 42 -28.32 28.78 -25.66
N GLY A 43 -27.36 28.09 -26.29
CA GLY A 43 -26.02 28.66 -26.48
C GLY A 43 -24.95 27.65 -26.88
N ALA A 44 -25.09 27.09 -28.07
CA ALA A 44 -24.09 26.22 -28.68
C ALA A 44 -22.72 26.91 -28.83
N ALA A 45 -21.68 26.31 -28.30
CA ALA A 45 -20.30 26.48 -28.78
C ALA A 45 -19.66 25.09 -28.87
N ARG A 46 -20.03 24.35 -29.92
CA ARG A 46 -19.32 23.14 -30.34
C ARG A 46 -17.98 23.55 -30.92
N ARG A 47 -16.88 23.03 -30.36
CA ARG A 47 -15.58 23.04 -31.03
C ARG A 47 -15.64 22.11 -32.26
N PRO A 48 -15.15 22.53 -33.43
CA PRO A 48 -15.00 21.64 -34.57
C PRO A 48 -13.71 20.81 -34.40
N GLY A 49 -13.80 19.49 -34.55
CA GLY A 49 -12.60 18.70 -34.85
C GLY A 49 -12.36 17.39 -34.11
N GLU A 50 -13.35 16.61 -33.69
CA GLU A 50 -13.05 15.22 -33.32
C GLU A 50 -14.18 14.24 -33.70
N PRO A 51 -13.90 13.22 -34.53
CA PRO A 51 -14.92 12.30 -35.04
C PRO A 51 -15.35 11.27 -33.99
N GLU A 52 -16.66 11.01 -33.98
CA GLU A 52 -17.29 9.87 -33.32
C GLU A 52 -16.79 8.54 -33.89
N ARG A 53 -16.62 7.50 -33.05
CA ARG A 53 -17.39 6.26 -33.20
C ARG A 53 -17.32 5.31 -31.99
N PRO A 54 -18.36 4.48 -31.80
CA PRO A 54 -18.67 3.70 -30.60
C PRO A 54 -18.20 2.24 -30.69
N GLY A 55 -18.16 1.52 -29.56
CA GLY A 55 -18.05 0.06 -29.53
C GLY A 55 -17.71 -0.50 -28.14
N GLU A 56 -18.57 -1.40 -27.65
CA GLU A 56 -18.57 -2.05 -26.35
C GLU A 56 -17.33 -2.92 -26.01
N PRO A 57 -17.11 -3.26 -24.73
CA PRO A 57 -16.05 -4.16 -24.29
C PRO A 57 -16.52 -5.62 -24.34
N GLN A 58 -15.90 -6.46 -25.17
CA GLN A 58 -15.97 -7.91 -25.04
C GLN A 58 -14.63 -8.57 -25.35
N GLY A 59 -14.18 -9.42 -24.43
CA GLY A 59 -13.56 -10.68 -24.82
C GLY A 59 -12.04 -10.84 -24.61
N LYS A 60 -11.74 -11.62 -23.57
CA LYS A 60 -10.64 -12.60 -23.40
C LYS A 60 -9.32 -12.13 -22.75
N PRO A 61 -8.86 -12.85 -21.70
CA PRO A 61 -7.54 -12.64 -21.10
C PRO A 61 -6.44 -13.24 -22.01
N PRO A 62 -5.27 -12.59 -22.13
CA PRO A 62 -4.14 -13.14 -22.87
C PRO A 62 -3.51 -14.28 -22.07
N GLY A 63 -3.55 -15.48 -22.65
CA GLY A 63 -2.71 -16.60 -22.27
C GLY A 63 -1.28 -16.44 -22.81
N GLU A 64 -0.41 -17.23 -22.19
CA GLU A 64 0.95 -17.64 -22.59
C GLU A 64 2.14 -16.77 -22.14
N PRO A 65 2.95 -17.25 -21.16
CA PRO A 65 4.31 -16.78 -20.98
C PRO A 65 5.20 -17.31 -22.12
N GLN A 66 5.73 -16.38 -22.92
CA GLN A 66 6.85 -16.63 -23.83
C GLN A 66 8.10 -17.01 -23.03
N GLY A 67 8.44 -18.30 -23.03
CA GLY A 67 9.76 -18.77 -22.66
C GLY A 67 10.77 -18.44 -23.77
N LYS A 68 11.83 -17.69 -23.43
CA LYS A 68 12.99 -17.49 -24.31
C LYS A 68 13.88 -18.74 -24.28
N PRO A 69 14.27 -19.33 -25.42
CA PRO A 69 15.36 -20.30 -25.48
C PRO A 69 16.68 -19.56 -25.75
N GLY A 70 17.64 -19.71 -24.84
CA GLY A 70 19.05 -19.37 -25.06
C GLY A 70 19.84 -20.29 -24.14
N ASP A 71 20.30 -21.44 -24.62
CA ASP A 71 21.43 -21.65 -25.54
C ASP A 71 22.76 -21.22 -24.90
N THR A 72 23.32 -22.13 -24.11
CA THR A 72 24.76 -22.27 -23.91
C THR A 72 25.14 -23.73 -24.11
N LEU A 73 25.26 -24.10 -25.38
CA LEU A 73 26.02 -25.25 -25.85
C LEU A 73 27.48 -25.17 -25.38
N ARG A 74 27.98 -26.23 -24.73
CA ARG A 74 29.37 -26.69 -24.92
C ARG A 74 29.36 -28.22 -25.13
N PRO A 75 30.04 -28.75 -26.17
CA PRO A 75 29.89 -30.15 -26.60
C PRO A 75 31.00 -31.11 -26.11
N GLY A 76 30.61 -32.38 -25.86
CA GLY A 76 31.39 -33.62 -26.03
C GLY A 76 31.81 -34.41 -24.76
N PRO A 77 31.93 -35.77 -24.79
CA PRO A 77 31.66 -36.74 -25.87
C PRO A 77 30.43 -37.65 -25.60
N PRO A 78 29.90 -38.32 -26.65
CA PRO A 78 28.72 -39.18 -26.58
C PRO A 78 29.11 -40.61 -26.20
N ASP A 79 28.44 -41.17 -25.20
CA ASP A 79 28.33 -42.62 -25.10
C ASP A 79 26.89 -43.02 -25.41
N ALA A 80 26.75 -43.71 -26.53
CA ALA A 80 25.52 -44.16 -27.12
C ALA A 80 25.11 -45.47 -26.44
N GLY A 81 23.90 -45.53 -25.88
CA GLY A 81 23.49 -46.82 -25.31
C GLY A 81 22.15 -46.94 -24.61
N ALA A 82 21.15 -46.09 -24.85
CA ALA A 82 19.75 -46.48 -24.60
C ALA A 82 18.79 -45.48 -25.25
N PRO A 83 17.78 -45.91 -26.03
CA PRO A 83 16.63 -45.05 -26.26
C PRO A 83 16.01 -44.76 -24.90
N ALA A 84 15.98 -43.49 -24.50
CA ALA A 84 15.23 -43.05 -23.34
C ALA A 84 13.76 -43.45 -23.57
N ALA A 85 13.36 -44.56 -22.96
CA ALA A 85 11.99 -45.03 -22.95
C ALA A 85 11.08 -43.85 -22.55
N PRO A 86 9.87 -43.72 -23.15
CA PRO A 86 8.96 -42.65 -22.80
C PRO A 86 8.63 -42.77 -21.30
N ARG A 87 9.24 -41.91 -20.46
CA ARG A 87 8.85 -41.71 -19.06
C ARG A 87 7.45 -41.12 -19.05
N ARG A 88 6.42 -41.94 -19.25
CA ARG A 88 5.00 -41.53 -19.26
C ARG A 88 4.13 -42.35 -18.32
N GLU A 89 4.70 -43.22 -17.49
CA GLU A 89 3.91 -44.17 -16.71
C GLU A 89 3.87 -43.92 -15.18
N ASP A 90 4.63 -42.96 -14.65
CA ASP A 90 4.69 -42.75 -13.18
C ASP A 90 4.33 -41.33 -12.69
N ASP A 91 3.89 -40.42 -13.58
CA ASP A 91 3.53 -39.05 -13.15
C ASP A 91 2.25 -39.04 -12.31
N THR A 92 1.30 -39.93 -12.60
CA THR A 92 0.06 -40.08 -11.82
C THR A 92 0.34 -40.67 -10.43
N GLY A 93 1.25 -41.66 -10.35
CA GLY A 93 1.66 -42.27 -9.09
C GLY A 93 2.42 -41.29 -8.17
N ARG A 94 3.30 -40.46 -8.74
CA ARG A 94 4.00 -39.40 -8.00
C ARG A 94 3.06 -38.30 -7.51
N ALA A 95 2.12 -37.86 -8.36
CA ALA A 95 1.10 -36.88 -7.99
C ALA A 95 0.18 -37.40 -6.88
N ALA A 96 -0.25 -38.67 -6.97
CA ALA A 96 -1.07 -39.31 -5.94
C ALA A 96 -0.33 -39.44 -4.59
N ARG A 97 0.96 -39.81 -4.61
CA ARG A 97 1.79 -39.85 -3.39
C ARG A 97 1.95 -38.48 -2.75
N ARG A 98 2.20 -37.43 -3.55
CA ARG A 98 2.29 -36.05 -3.06
C ARG A 98 0.96 -35.57 -2.49
N LYS A 99 -0.16 -35.84 -3.17
CA LYS A 99 -1.50 -35.49 -2.68
C LYS A 99 -1.79 -36.17 -1.35
N ALA A 100 -1.53 -37.47 -1.24
CA ALA A 100 -1.70 -38.22 0.01
C ALA A 100 -0.81 -37.71 1.15
N GLN A 101 0.37 -37.17 0.83
CA GLN A 101 1.25 -36.54 1.82
C GLN A 101 0.71 -35.17 2.27
N VAL A 102 0.30 -34.33 1.31
CA VAL A 102 -0.33 -33.03 1.61
C VAL A 102 -1.62 -33.22 2.41
N ASP A 103 -2.47 -34.19 2.06
CA ASP A 103 -3.73 -34.45 2.77
C ASP A 103 -3.50 -34.89 4.22
N LYS A 104 -2.38 -35.57 4.53
CA LYS A 104 -1.98 -35.93 5.90
C LYS A 104 -1.45 -34.74 6.69
N GLU A 105 -0.72 -33.84 6.04
CA GLU A 105 -0.10 -32.67 6.67
C GLU A 105 -1.09 -31.51 6.83
N ARG A 106 -2.08 -31.40 5.94
CA ARG A 106 -3.10 -30.35 5.91
C ARG A 106 -3.84 -30.14 7.25
N PRO A 107 -4.36 -31.17 7.95
CA PRO A 107 -5.07 -30.95 9.21
C PRO A 107 -4.15 -30.43 10.33
N ALA A 108 -2.86 -30.82 10.35
CA ALA A 108 -1.90 -30.30 11.32
C ALA A 108 -1.60 -28.81 11.07
N VAL A 109 -1.42 -28.45 9.79
CA VAL A 109 -1.23 -27.06 9.37
C VAL A 109 -2.49 -26.23 9.67
N GLU A 110 -3.66 -26.75 9.33
CA GLU A 110 -4.95 -26.08 9.56
C GLU A 110 -5.23 -25.89 11.05
N ALA A 111 -4.95 -26.89 11.90
CA ALA A 111 -5.06 -26.76 13.36
C ALA A 111 -4.08 -25.71 13.93
N SER A 112 -2.88 -25.59 13.37
CA SER A 112 -1.90 -24.56 13.77
C SER A 112 -2.34 -23.15 13.34
N LEU A 113 -2.98 -23.03 12.18
CA LEU A 113 -3.52 -21.77 11.65
C LEU A 113 -4.79 -21.33 12.41
N GLN A 114 -5.69 -22.26 12.71
CA GLN A 114 -6.92 -22.01 13.47
C GLN A 114 -6.66 -21.53 14.90
N ARG A 115 -5.52 -21.89 15.50
CA ARG A 115 -5.12 -21.41 16.84
C ARG A 115 -4.57 -19.99 16.84
N ARG A 116 -4.35 -19.38 15.67
CA ARG A 116 -3.91 -17.99 15.52
C ARG A 116 -4.81 -17.24 14.56
N PRO A 117 -6.12 -17.10 14.85
CA PRO A 117 -6.93 -16.18 14.08
C PRO A 117 -6.27 -14.81 14.20
N MET A 118 -5.89 -14.20 13.07
CA MET A 118 -5.51 -12.80 13.10
C MET A 118 -6.72 -12.02 13.59
N ASP A 119 -6.55 -11.38 14.74
CA ASP A 119 -7.54 -10.46 15.30
C ASP A 119 -8.05 -9.51 14.19
N GLU A 120 -9.36 -9.28 14.13
CA GLU A 120 -9.97 -8.45 13.07
C GLU A 120 -9.34 -7.06 13.02
N ALA A 121 -9.01 -6.51 14.20
CA ALA A 121 -8.30 -5.23 14.29
C ALA A 121 -6.86 -5.30 13.73
N LEU A 122 -6.18 -6.44 13.84
CA LEU A 122 -4.86 -6.64 13.20
C LEU A 122 -5.02 -6.70 11.68
N GLN A 123 -6.03 -7.43 11.18
CA GLN A 123 -6.28 -7.53 9.74
C GLN A 123 -6.64 -6.17 9.13
N GLN A 124 -7.45 -5.38 9.82
CA GLN A 124 -7.79 -4.01 9.38
C GLN A 124 -6.55 -3.12 9.36
N GLU A 125 -5.74 -3.13 10.42
CA GLU A 125 -4.52 -2.31 10.46
C GLU A 125 -3.53 -2.73 9.36
N MET A 126 -3.39 -4.03 9.08
CA MET A 126 -2.58 -4.53 7.95
C MET A 126 -3.04 -3.98 6.61
N LYS A 127 -4.36 -4.01 6.36
CA LYS A 127 -4.94 -3.47 5.12
C LYS A 127 -4.68 -1.97 5.01
N HIS A 128 -4.96 -1.22 6.07
CA HIS A 128 -4.75 0.22 6.07
C HIS A 128 -3.28 0.60 5.93
N HIS A 129 -2.37 -0.13 6.59
CA HIS A 129 -0.94 0.07 6.44
C HIS A 129 -0.50 -0.17 4.98
N ALA A 130 -0.91 -1.30 4.38
CA ALA A 130 -0.58 -1.61 2.98
C ALA A 130 -1.11 -0.53 2.01
N GLU A 131 -2.34 -0.05 2.21
CA GLU A 131 -2.92 1.02 1.41
C GLU A 131 -2.15 2.34 1.55
N ARG A 132 -1.73 2.70 2.77
CA ARG A 132 -0.93 3.91 3.03
C ARG A 132 0.43 3.81 2.37
N ILE A 133 1.13 2.68 2.50
CA ILE A 133 2.43 2.43 1.86
C ILE A 133 2.30 2.52 0.33
N ALA A 134 1.36 1.80 -0.27
CA ALA A 134 1.18 1.79 -1.72
C ALA A 134 0.81 3.18 -2.29
N ARG A 135 0.14 4.03 -1.50
CA ARG A 135 -0.11 5.43 -1.88
C ARG A 135 1.18 6.26 -1.83
N LEU A 136 1.95 6.15 -0.74
CA LEU A 136 3.18 6.92 -0.56
C LEU A 136 4.26 6.52 -1.55
N GLU A 137 4.42 5.23 -1.85
CA GLU A 137 5.34 4.74 -2.88
C GLU A 137 4.98 5.27 -4.27
N ARG A 138 3.68 5.33 -4.61
CA ARG A 138 3.24 5.96 -5.86
C ARG A 138 3.58 7.45 -5.91
N ILE A 139 3.34 8.17 -4.82
CA ILE A 139 3.68 9.60 -4.73
C ILE A 139 5.19 9.80 -4.87
N GLN A 140 6.00 9.02 -4.15
CA GLN A 140 7.45 9.09 -4.24
C GLN A 140 7.92 8.84 -5.68
N LYS A 141 7.43 7.77 -6.33
CA LYS A 141 7.81 7.44 -7.70
C LYS A 141 7.43 8.54 -8.69
N LEU A 142 6.23 9.10 -8.58
CA LEU A 142 5.80 10.21 -9.45
C LEU A 142 6.64 11.47 -9.21
N ALA A 143 6.94 11.78 -7.94
CA ALA A 143 7.79 12.91 -7.59
C ALA A 143 9.21 12.74 -8.16
N GLU A 144 9.82 11.56 -8.00
CA GLU A 144 11.13 11.22 -8.59
C GLU A 144 11.12 11.34 -10.12
N GLN A 145 10.06 10.85 -10.78
CA GLN A 145 9.91 10.95 -12.24
C GLN A 145 9.75 12.39 -12.74
N SER A 146 9.13 13.26 -11.93
CA SER A 146 8.93 14.68 -12.24
C SER A 146 10.11 15.58 -11.83
N GLY A 147 11.10 15.04 -11.12
CA GLY A 147 12.22 15.81 -10.57
C GLY A 147 11.90 16.62 -9.30
N ASP A 148 10.73 16.41 -8.68
CA ASP A 148 10.38 17.03 -7.39
C ASP A 148 11.05 16.26 -6.22
N THR A 149 12.31 16.58 -5.98
CA THR A 149 13.12 15.96 -4.93
C THR A 149 12.57 16.23 -3.53
N ALA A 150 12.01 17.42 -3.29
CA ALA A 150 11.46 17.79 -1.99
C ALA A 150 10.24 16.93 -1.64
N THR A 151 9.38 16.63 -2.60
CA THR A 151 8.23 15.73 -2.39
C THR A 151 8.67 14.27 -2.28
N ALA A 152 9.64 13.82 -3.07
CA ALA A 152 10.20 12.47 -2.97
C ALA A 152 10.80 12.21 -1.58
N GLU A 153 11.61 13.13 -1.06
CA GLU A 153 12.21 13.01 0.29
C GLU A 153 11.16 13.04 1.40
N ARG A 154 10.13 13.90 1.27
CA ARG A 154 9.02 13.93 2.22
C ARG A 154 8.24 12.62 2.22
N ALA A 155 7.91 12.08 1.04
CA ALA A 155 7.23 10.79 0.92
C ALA A 155 8.06 9.66 1.55
N LYS A 156 9.38 9.63 1.31
CA LYS A 156 10.30 8.68 1.93
C LYS A 156 10.30 8.76 3.46
N LYS A 157 10.38 9.96 4.03
CA LYS A 157 10.31 10.16 5.49
C LYS A 157 8.99 9.66 6.08
N ILE A 158 7.87 9.91 5.39
CA ILE A 158 6.56 9.43 5.84
C ILE A 158 6.46 7.90 5.75
N LEU A 159 7.04 7.27 4.71
CA LEU A 159 7.12 5.80 4.62
C LEU A 159 7.86 5.20 5.82
N GLU A 160 9.00 5.78 6.21
CA GLU A 160 9.78 5.33 7.38
C GLU A 160 8.98 5.47 8.68
N GLN A 161 8.27 6.58 8.85
CA GLN A 161 7.39 6.80 10.01
C GLN A 161 6.24 5.80 10.06
N GLU A 162 5.62 5.51 8.92
CA GLU A 162 4.50 4.57 8.80
C GLU A 162 4.96 3.14 9.09
N ASN A 163 6.11 2.73 8.57
CA ASN A 163 6.74 1.44 8.88
C ASN A 163 7.09 1.33 10.37
N THR A 164 7.58 2.40 10.97
CA THR A 164 7.89 2.45 12.41
C THR A 164 6.62 2.33 13.24
N ARG A 165 5.55 3.05 12.87
CA ARG A 165 4.25 3.00 13.56
C ARG A 165 3.67 1.58 13.49
N TYR A 166 3.64 0.98 12.31
CA TYR A 166 3.14 -0.38 12.12
C TYR A 166 3.99 -1.40 12.88
N SER A 167 5.32 -1.28 12.86
CA SER A 167 6.21 -2.15 13.64
C SER A 167 5.91 -2.07 15.14
N LYS A 168 5.72 -0.86 15.69
CA LYS A 168 5.31 -0.66 17.09
C LYS A 168 3.96 -1.28 17.39
N PHE A 169 2.98 -1.14 16.49
CA PHE A 169 1.66 -1.76 16.63
C PHE A 169 1.74 -3.29 16.69
N ILE A 170 2.54 -3.91 15.83
CA ILE A 170 2.77 -5.36 15.84
C ILE A 170 3.51 -5.80 17.10
N GLN A 171 4.52 -5.06 17.54
CA GLN A 171 5.27 -5.37 18.76
C GLN A 171 4.41 -5.28 20.02
N ALA A 172 3.51 -4.28 20.12
CA ALA A 172 2.62 -4.12 21.26
C ALA A 172 1.55 -5.22 21.40
N ARG A 173 1.36 -6.03 20.35
CA ARG A 173 0.38 -7.13 20.29
C ARG A 173 1.00 -8.52 20.41
N LYS A 174 2.33 -8.61 20.56
CA LYS A 174 3.05 -9.85 20.85
C LYS A 174 3.11 -10.07 22.36
#